data_AF-A0A1S7LIT1-F1
#
_entry.id   AF-A0A1S7LIT1-F1
#
_cell.length_a   1.000
_cell.length_b   1.000
_cell.length_c   1.000
_cell.angle_alpha   90.00
_cell.angle_beta   90.00
_cell.angle_gamma   90.00
#
_symmetry.space_group_name_H-M   'P 1'
#
loop_
_entity.id
_entity.type
_entity.pdbx_description
1 polymer ?
#
loop_
_entity_poly.entity_id
_entity_poly.type
_entity_poly.pdbx_seq_one_letter_code
_entity_poly.pdbx_strand_id
1 'polypeptide(L)' 'MFGLGMPEMIIILVIVLVIFGAGKLPKVMGDMGKGVKSFKKAMDAPEEENTAEAKPAVEEKKKDDA' A
#
# COMPACT_ATOMS: atom_id res chain seq x y z
N MET A 1 20.75 -25.68 -2.23
CA MET A 1 19.47 -25.46 -2.94
C MET A 1 19.30 -23.96 -3.10
N PHE A 2 19.37 -23.48 -4.34
CA PHE A 2 19.24 -22.06 -4.69
C PHE A 2 17.75 -21.68 -4.55
N GLY A 3 17.32 -21.43 -3.32
CA GLY A 3 16.00 -20.88 -3.04
C GLY A 3 15.98 -19.41 -3.43
N LEU A 4 14.86 -18.94 -3.98
CA LEU A 4 14.61 -17.52 -4.21
C LEU A 4 14.89 -16.75 -2.91
N GLY A 5 16.06 -16.13 -2.85
CA GLY A 5 16.50 -15.39 -1.69
C GLY A 5 15.93 -13.98 -1.72
N MET A 6 16.23 -13.25 -0.65
CA MET A 6 15.98 -11.81 -0.59
C MET A 6 16.54 -11.05 -1.82
N PRO A 7 17.74 -11.38 -2.36
CA PRO A 7 18.28 -10.68 -3.54
C PRO A 7 17.42 -10.84 -4.79
N GLU A 8 16.97 -12.06 -5.11
CA GLU A 8 16.15 -12.33 -6.28
C GLU A 8 14.79 -11.62 -6.21
N MET A 9 14.18 -11.58 -5.01
CA MET A 9 12.93 -10.86 -4.79
C MET A 9 13.07 -9.35 -5.03
N ILE A 10 14.20 -8.75 -4.65
CA ILE A 10 14.48 -7.33 -4.91
C ILE A 10 14.64 -7.08 -6.42
N ILE A 11 15.34 -7.94 -7.14
CA ILE A 11 15.51 -7.81 -8.61
C ILE A 11 14.15 -7.85 -9.31
N ILE A 12 13.29 -8.80 -8.95
CA ILE A 12 11.93 -8.90 -9.50
C ILE A 12 11.14 -7.64 -9.20
N LEU A 13 11.21 -7.12 -7.96
CA LEU A 13 10.53 -5.89 -7.57
C LEU A 13 10.99 -4.68 -8.40
N VAL A 14 12.29 -4.57 -8.68
CA VAL A 14 12.82 -3.50 -9.55
C VAL A 14 12.27 -3.62 -10.97
N ILE A 15 12.23 -4.82 -11.56
CA ILE A 15 11.67 -5.03 -12.91
C ILE A 15 10.19 -4.63 -12.95
N VAL A 16 9.41 -5.05 -11.96
CA VAL A 16 8.00 -4.65 -11.83
C VAL A 16 7.87 -3.13 -11.71
N LEU A 17 8.72 -2.47 -10.91
CA LEU A 17 8.72 -1.01 -10.80
C LEU A 17 9.09 -0.30 -12.09
N VAL A 18 9.94 -0.87 -12.95
CA VAL A 18 10.26 -0.30 -14.26
C VAL A 18 9.07 -0.39 -15.22
N ILE A 19 8.35 -1.52 -15.23
CA ILE A 19 7.19 -1.72 -16.10
C ILE A 19 6.00 -0.86 -15.66
N PHE A 20 5.69 -0.88 -14.37
CA PHE A 20 4.51 -0.20 -13.82
C PHE A 20 4.79 1.24 -13.41
N GLY A 21 6.03 1.59 -13.07
CA GLY A 21 6.42 2.88 -12.52
C GLY A 21 6.25 2.98 -11.00
N ALA A 22 7.16 3.71 -10.34
CA ALA A 22 7.19 3.87 -8.88
C ALA A 22 5.93 4.53 -8.27
N GLY A 23 5.18 5.32 -9.04
CA GLY A 23 3.95 5.97 -8.57
C GLY A 23 2.67 5.14 -8.73
N LYS A 24 2.65 4.16 -9.65
CA LYS A 24 1.44 3.36 -9.92
C LYS A 24 1.25 2.28 -8.87
N LEU A 25 2.34 1.63 -8.44
CA LEU A 25 2.29 0.55 -7.46
C LEU A 25 1.67 1.00 -6.11
N PRO A 26 2.12 2.12 -5.48
CA PRO A 26 1.54 2.58 -4.21
C PRO A 26 0.08 3.04 -4.36
N LYS A 27 -0.28 3.61 -5.52
CA LYS A 27 -1.66 4.05 -5.79
C LYS A 27 -2.62 2.86 -5.83
N VAL A 28 -2.28 1.83 -6.62
CA VAL A 28 -3.07 0.60 -6.74
C VAL A 28 -3.13 -0.15 -5.41
N MET A 29 -2.00 -0.26 -4.71
CA MET A 29 -1.96 -0.90 -3.39
C MET A 29 -2.72 -0.12 -2.32
N GLY A 30 -2.76 1.21 -2.41
CA GLY A 30 -3.55 2.06 -1.51
C GLY A 30 -5.05 1.84 -1.69
N ASP A 31 -5.53 1.79 -2.93
CA ASP A 31 -6.95 1.56 -3.22
C ASP A 31 -7.36 0.11 -2.90
N MET A 32 -6.53 -0.87 -3.26
CA MET A 32 -6.71 -2.27 -2.87
C MET A 32 -6.66 -2.47 -1.36
N GLY A 33 -5.72 -1.81 -0.67
CA GLY A 33 -5.54 -1.89 0.78
C GLY A 33 -6.74 -1.33 1.55
N LYS A 34 -7.36 -0.26 1.07
CA LYS A 34 -8.64 0.25 1.61
C LYS A 34 -9.76 -0.79 1.46
N GLY A 35 -9.88 -1.42 0.30
CA GLY A 35 -10.86 -2.48 0.05
C GLY A 35 -10.68 -3.68 0.98
N VAL A 36 -9.44 -4.18 1.11
CA VAL A 36 -9.10 -5.28 2.02
C VAL A 36 -9.35 -4.89 3.48
N LYS A 37 -9.04 -3.66 3.89
CA LYS A 37 -9.31 -3.16 5.25
C LYS A 37 -10.81 -3.12 5.55
N SER A 38 -11.63 -2.64 4.61
CA SER A 38 -13.09 -2.63 4.76
C SER A 38 -13.67 -4.04 4.77
N PHE A 39 -13.16 -4.94 3.92
CA PHE A 39 -13.55 -6.35 3.89
C PHE A 39 -13.22 -7.05 5.21
N LYS A 40 -12.01 -6.85 5.73
CA LYS A 40 -11.61 -7.38 7.02
C LYS A 40 -12.48 -6.84 8.15
N LYS A 41 -12.76 -5.53 8.17
CA LYS A 41 -13.65 -4.90 9.16
C LYS A 41 -15.07 -5.49 9.12
N ALA A 42 -15.60 -5.82 7.94
CA ALA A 42 -16.90 -6.45 7.79
C ALA A 42 -16.92 -7.92 8.21
N MET A 43 -15.80 -8.64 8.07
CA MET A 43 -15.69 -10.04 8.51
C MET A 43 -15.41 -10.19 10.00
N ASP A 44 -14.69 -9.24 10.61
CA ASP A 44 -14.31 -9.27 12.03
C ASP A 44 -15.36 -8.64 12.97
N ALA A 45 -16.46 -8.06 12.47
CA ALA A 45 -17.47 -7.40 13.29
C ALA A 45 -18.70 -8.29 13.57
N PRO A 46 -18.91 -8.77 14.80
CA PRO A 46 -20.26 -8.90 15.35
C PRO A 46 -20.69 -7.50 15.81
N GLU A 47 -21.69 -6.93 15.13
CA GLU A 47 -22.51 -5.78 15.52
C GLU A 47 -21.91 -4.78 16.53
N GLU A 48 -20.97 -3.91 16.16
CA GLU A 48 -20.91 -2.56 16.72
C GLU A 48 -20.00 -1.62 15.91
N GLU A 49 -20.57 -0.45 15.60
CA GLU A 49 -19.92 0.81 15.29
C GLU A 49 -19.20 1.01 13.94
N ASN A 50 -20.00 1.65 13.09
CA ASN A 50 -19.68 2.50 11.96
C ASN A 50 -18.72 3.65 12.36
N THR A 51 -17.41 3.40 12.44
CA THR A 51 -16.40 4.48 12.38
C THR A 51 -15.73 4.49 11.02
N ALA A 52 -16.31 5.31 10.14
CA ALA A 52 -15.63 5.89 8.99
C ALA A 52 -14.79 7.05 9.48
N GLU A 53 -13.46 6.90 9.53
CA GLU A 53 -12.53 8.04 9.50
C GLU A 53 -11.15 7.51 9.10
N ALA A 54 -10.81 7.68 7.82
CA ALA A 54 -9.44 7.61 7.33
C ALA A 54 -9.13 8.97 6.69
N LYS A 55 -8.74 9.92 7.54
CA LYS A 55 -8.15 11.20 7.11
C LYS A 55 -6.93 10.91 6.21
N PRO A 56 -6.75 11.64 5.09
CA PRO A 56 -5.62 11.45 4.22
C PRO A 56 -4.36 12.02 4.90
N ALA A 57 -3.46 11.14 5.36
CA ALA A 57 -2.09 11.50 5.65
C ALA A 57 -1.31 11.52 4.32
N VAL A 58 -1.42 12.62 3.58
CA VAL A 58 -0.39 13.05 2.64
C VAL A 58 0.20 14.32 3.24
N GLU A 59 1.14 14.12 4.16
CA GLU A 59 2.03 15.19 4.61
C GLU A 59 3.09 15.38 3.52
N GLU A 60 2.80 16.30 2.60
CA GLU A 60 3.75 16.85 1.63
C GLU A 60 4.82 17.62 2.41
N LYS A 61 5.95 16.98 2.74
CA LYS A 61 7.17 17.71 3.10
C LYS A 61 7.74 18.38 1.86
N LYS A 62 7.24 19.57 1.55
CA LYS A 62 8.00 20.58 0.78
C LYS A 62 8.65 21.52 1.79
N LYS A 63 9.85 21.15 2.26
CA LYS A 63 10.86 22.14 2.64
C LYS A 63 11.35 22.75 1.33
N ASP A 64 11.32 24.07 1.23
CA ASP A 64 12.30 24.92 0.54
C ASP A 64 11.65 26.30 0.33
N ASP A 65 11.67 27.14 1.38
CA ASP A 65 11.51 28.60 1.27
C ASP A 65 12.02 29.22 2.58
N ALA A 66 13.30 29.63 2.59
CA ALA A 66 13.91 30.76 3.31
C ALA A 66 15.45 30.64 3.33
#